data_AF-A0A8J3KJ36-F1
#
_entry.id   AF-A0A8J3KJ36-F1
#
_cell.length_a   1.000
_cell.length_b   1.000
_cell.length_c   1.000
_cell.angle_alpha   90.00
_cell.angle_beta   90.00
_cell.angle_gamma   90.00
#
_symmetry.space_group_name_H-M   'P 1'
#
loop_
_entity.id
_entity.type
_entity.pdbx_description
1 polymer ?
#
loop_
_entity_poly.entity_id
_entity_poly.type
_entity_poly.pdbx_seq_one_letter_code
_entity_poly.pdbx_strand_id
1 'polypeptide(L)'
;MSIRRSLAAGAAVATAFLPSLLSALPAQAAVIPGVGSAPLVAYADRNFIGAKQSYGAGVFDAAKKELGVVGNDAITSLYVASGYRALACDNGGSEGNVNKGSLGTCRYYDAGLHEFVGGELNDKISLLAVMGKPVKGAAVTAFQDTKFTGTSLPLGSGGFGQVAGNLSTLADSVKSLKVTDGYRVVTCDHDAKPGTASLDLGKCRLFRGGEHATVGSDMEKKISLVAVGAPPLIATSDANMGGLRQTFNPGVHTGLANELATVGNDKISSLRVGDGWRVVGCRNDSTGPTGQGDLGLCRMFGAGEYNLGGNALNDGISTLVVQAGPASGNLLNVYADRDFKGAAATFGPGIYTAGDLAPVGNDAVSSLRVPGVGRAVLCDNDSGQNLGTCRLFVKSDHLFVGGDLNDKTSLIALAP
;
A
#
# COMPACT_ATOMS: atom_id res chain seq x y z
N MET A 1 -88.36 13.22 31.39
CA MET A 1 -88.36 13.73 30.00
C MET A 1 -87.35 14.87 29.93
N SER A 2 -86.27 14.67 29.16
CA SER A 2 -85.27 15.63 28.65
C SER A 2 -84.79 16.78 29.55
N ILE A 3 -83.50 16.79 29.94
CA ILE A 3 -82.70 18.04 29.95
C ILE A 3 -81.27 17.71 29.50
N ARG A 4 -80.90 18.22 28.32
CA ARG A 4 -79.54 18.29 27.75
C ARG A 4 -78.66 19.25 28.56
N ARG A 5 -77.39 18.94 28.79
CA ARG A 5 -76.33 19.94 29.02
C ARG A 5 -74.98 19.52 28.40
N SER A 6 -74.75 20.13 27.24
CA SER A 6 -73.54 20.81 26.74
C SER A 6 -72.15 20.41 27.27
N LEU A 7 -71.32 19.89 26.35
CA LEU A 7 -69.85 19.94 26.35
C LEU A 7 -69.37 21.41 26.23
N ALA A 8 -68.40 21.88 27.04
CA ALA A 8 -66.95 21.71 27.00
C ALA A 8 -66.22 22.75 26.12
N ALA A 9 -65.30 23.50 26.73
CA ALA A 9 -64.03 23.96 26.15
C ALA A 9 -63.16 24.59 27.25
N GLY A 10 -62.28 23.78 27.85
CA GLY A 10 -61.14 24.25 28.64
C GLY A 10 -59.87 24.04 27.83
N ALA A 11 -59.15 25.11 27.52
CA ALA A 11 -57.90 25.07 26.78
C ALA A 11 -56.76 24.58 27.69
N ALA A 12 -56.14 23.45 27.34
CA ALA A 12 -54.88 23.01 27.93
C ALA A 12 -53.73 23.41 27.00
N VAL A 13 -52.78 24.19 27.52
CA VAL A 13 -51.53 24.53 26.85
C VAL A 13 -50.58 23.34 26.97
N ALA A 14 -50.32 22.67 25.86
CA ALA A 14 -49.32 21.61 25.76
C ALA A 14 -47.97 22.22 25.37
N THR A 15 -47.02 22.28 26.30
CA THR A 15 -45.61 22.54 26.01
C THR A 15 -45.00 21.31 25.34
N ALA A 16 -44.76 21.38 24.04
CA ALA A 16 -44.06 20.36 23.29
C ALA A 16 -42.55 20.42 23.61
N PHE A 17 -42.03 19.39 24.26
CA PHE A 17 -40.59 19.11 24.29
C PHE A 17 -40.20 18.53 22.93
N LEU A 18 -39.49 19.32 22.13
CA LEU A 18 -38.80 18.86 20.92
C LEU A 18 -37.50 18.16 21.35
N PRO A 19 -37.28 16.87 21.00
CA PRO A 19 -35.96 16.27 21.15
C PRO A 19 -35.02 16.88 20.12
N SER A 20 -33.96 17.54 20.60
CA SER A 20 -32.86 18.05 19.79
C SER A 20 -32.18 16.88 19.07
N LEU A 21 -32.54 16.67 17.80
CA LEU A 21 -31.76 15.88 16.86
C LEU A 21 -30.44 16.63 16.61
N LEU A 22 -29.42 16.36 17.43
CA LEU A 22 -28.04 16.60 17.02
C LEU A 22 -27.73 15.62 15.89
N SER A 23 -27.91 16.07 14.66
CA SER A 23 -27.29 15.48 13.48
C SER A 23 -25.78 15.52 13.70
N ALA A 24 -25.19 14.36 14.02
CA ALA A 24 -23.76 14.17 13.92
C ALA A 24 -23.37 14.41 12.46
N LEU A 25 -22.77 15.58 12.19
CA LEU A 25 -22.06 15.80 10.94
C LEU A 25 -21.01 14.68 10.81
N PRO A 26 -20.87 14.03 9.64
CA PRO A 26 -19.77 13.09 9.45
C PRO A 26 -18.47 13.84 9.74
N ALA A 27 -17.63 13.30 10.60
CA ALA A 27 -16.30 13.82 10.84
C ALA A 27 -15.62 13.98 9.48
N GLN A 28 -15.43 15.23 9.04
CA GLN A 28 -14.67 15.54 7.85
C GLN A 28 -13.29 14.91 8.07
N ALA A 29 -12.90 13.95 7.23
CA ALA A 29 -11.57 13.36 7.29
C ALA A 29 -10.57 14.51 7.20
N ALA A 30 -9.76 14.70 8.24
CA ALA A 30 -8.69 15.68 8.21
C ALA A 30 -7.78 15.32 7.04
N VAL A 31 -7.77 16.17 6.01
CA VAL A 31 -6.87 16.03 4.87
C VAL A 31 -5.50 16.47 5.37
N ILE A 32 -4.63 15.52 5.75
CA ILE A 32 -3.23 15.84 5.97
C ILE A 32 -2.62 16.17 4.59
N PRO A 33 -2.07 17.37 4.37
CA PRO A 33 -1.38 17.67 3.12
C PRO A 33 -0.24 16.67 2.88
N GLY A 34 -0.23 16.01 1.72
CA GLY A 34 0.87 15.12 1.33
C GLY A 34 0.86 13.70 1.91
N VAL A 35 -0.27 13.18 2.40
CA VAL A 35 -0.44 11.72 2.65
C VAL A 35 -0.81 10.91 1.39
N GLY A 36 -1.09 11.58 0.27
CA GLY A 36 -1.47 10.94 -0.99
C GLY A 36 -2.68 9.99 -0.85
N SER A 37 -2.83 9.07 -1.79
CA SER A 37 -3.85 8.00 -1.76
C SER A 37 -3.37 6.73 -1.03
N ALA A 38 -2.31 6.83 -0.23
CA ALA A 38 -1.69 5.67 0.41
C ALA A 38 -2.59 5.08 1.52
N PRO A 39 -2.80 3.76 1.55
CA PRO A 39 -3.51 3.05 2.62
C PRO A 39 -3.00 3.31 4.04
N LEU A 40 -1.68 3.44 4.20
CA LEU A 40 -1.03 3.74 5.48
C LEU A 40 0.11 4.72 5.24
N VAL A 41 0.27 5.70 6.13
CA VAL A 41 1.49 6.49 6.24
C VAL A 41 2.02 6.40 7.67
N ALA A 42 3.28 5.98 7.81
CA ALA A 42 3.98 5.94 9.09
C ALA A 42 4.98 7.09 9.20
N TYR A 43 5.17 7.57 10.43
CA TYR A 43 6.03 8.69 10.77
C TYR A 43 6.97 8.33 11.90
N ALA A 44 8.21 8.81 11.80
CA ALA A 44 9.24 8.60 12.80
C ALA A 44 8.94 9.32 14.12
N ASP A 45 8.25 10.45 14.06
CA ASP A 45 7.96 11.28 15.22
C ASP A 45 6.45 11.33 15.53
N ARG A 46 6.10 11.86 16.71
CA ARG A 46 4.69 12.07 17.11
C ARG A 46 4.01 13.12 16.25
N ASN A 47 2.69 13.06 16.19
CA ASN A 47 1.87 14.09 15.53
C ASN A 47 2.21 14.27 14.04
N PHE A 48 2.56 13.19 13.35
CA PHE A 48 2.72 13.15 11.88
C PHE A 48 3.86 14.02 11.34
N ILE A 49 4.96 14.14 12.10
CA ILE A 49 6.17 14.86 11.69
C ILE A 49 7.36 13.90 11.51
N GLY A 50 8.48 14.44 11.06
CA GLY A 50 9.71 13.66 10.86
C GLY A 50 9.76 12.91 9.53
N ALA A 51 10.61 11.89 9.46
CA ALA A 51 10.66 10.99 8.31
C ALA A 51 9.31 10.28 8.16
N LYS A 52 8.78 10.21 6.93
CA LYS A 52 7.52 9.51 6.64
C LYS A 52 7.67 8.50 5.51
N GLN A 53 6.92 7.41 5.58
CA GLN A 53 6.84 6.39 4.54
C GLN A 53 5.38 6.05 4.26
N SER A 54 5.02 6.05 2.99
CA SER A 54 3.72 5.58 2.51
C SER A 54 3.77 4.08 2.20
N TYR A 55 2.68 3.37 2.50
CA TYR A 55 2.54 1.93 2.28
C TYR A 55 1.20 1.60 1.60
N GLY A 56 1.26 0.69 0.63
CA GLY A 56 0.08 0.05 0.06
C GLY A 56 -0.44 -1.06 0.97
N ALA A 57 -1.50 -1.76 0.56
CA ALA A 57 -1.90 -3.01 1.21
C ALA A 57 -0.78 -4.05 1.07
N GLY A 58 -0.51 -4.79 2.15
CA GLY A 58 0.63 -5.71 2.20
C GLY A 58 1.11 -6.00 3.62
N VAL A 59 2.19 -6.77 3.72
CA VAL A 59 2.95 -6.97 4.96
C VAL A 59 4.35 -6.41 4.73
N PHE A 60 4.86 -5.61 5.64
CA PHE A 60 6.13 -4.90 5.55
C PHE A 60 6.97 -5.28 6.77
N ASP A 61 8.15 -5.83 6.51
CA ASP A 61 9.03 -6.44 7.49
C ASP A 61 10.37 -5.69 7.51
N ALA A 62 10.77 -5.23 8.69
CA ALA A 62 12.05 -4.56 8.87
C ALA A 62 13.24 -5.43 8.49
N ALA A 63 13.15 -6.75 8.67
CA ALA A 63 14.21 -7.69 8.28
C ALA A 63 14.49 -7.66 6.76
N LYS A 64 13.50 -7.21 5.96
CA LYS A 64 13.63 -7.00 4.51
C LYS A 64 13.85 -5.53 4.12
N LYS A 65 14.06 -4.64 5.10
CA LYS A 65 14.17 -3.18 4.93
C LYS A 65 12.91 -2.55 4.31
N GLU A 66 11.75 -3.18 4.47
CA GLU A 66 10.50 -2.74 3.83
C GLU A 66 9.80 -1.63 4.62
N LEU A 67 10.24 -1.32 5.84
CA LEU A 67 9.80 -0.11 6.56
C LEU A 67 10.37 1.17 5.94
N GLY A 68 11.27 1.05 4.96
CA GLY A 68 11.71 2.16 4.13
C GLY A 68 12.41 3.24 4.94
N VAL A 69 12.10 4.50 4.63
CA VAL A 69 12.83 5.66 5.17
C VAL A 69 12.53 5.96 6.63
N VAL A 70 11.42 5.47 7.17
CA VAL A 70 11.12 5.59 8.61
C VAL A 70 12.05 4.66 9.39
N GLY A 71 12.33 3.47 8.85
CA GLY A 71 13.27 2.52 9.45
C GLY A 71 12.65 1.59 10.48
N ASN A 72 13.49 0.68 10.99
CA ASN A 72 13.13 -0.25 12.05
C ASN A 72 13.09 0.45 13.40
N ASP A 73 12.13 0.08 14.25
CA ASP A 73 12.07 0.54 15.65
C ASP A 73 12.06 2.08 15.77
N ALA A 74 11.39 2.75 14.84
CA ALA A 74 11.35 4.22 14.76
C ALA A 74 9.94 4.78 14.59
N ILE A 75 8.93 3.95 14.35
CA ILE A 75 7.57 4.44 14.07
C ILE A 75 6.91 4.91 15.37
N THR A 76 6.42 6.14 15.35
CA THR A 76 5.82 6.79 16.51
C THR A 76 4.38 7.27 16.28
N SER A 77 4.02 7.64 15.04
CA SER A 77 2.63 8.00 14.69
C SER A 77 2.22 7.45 13.32
N LEU A 78 0.91 7.24 13.12
CA LEU A 78 0.35 6.57 11.95
C LEU A 78 -0.91 7.29 11.46
N TYR A 79 -1.04 7.43 10.14
CA TYR A 79 -2.31 7.71 9.48
C TYR A 79 -2.78 6.46 8.74
N VAL A 80 -4.00 6.00 9.04
CA VAL A 80 -4.64 4.86 8.36
C VAL A 80 -5.81 5.37 7.53
N ALA A 81 -5.80 5.11 6.23
CA ALA A 81 -6.85 5.58 5.33
C ALA A 81 -8.18 4.85 5.58
N SER A 82 -9.28 5.52 5.22
CA SER A 82 -10.62 4.92 5.30
C SER A 82 -10.71 3.64 4.46
N GLY A 83 -11.36 2.61 5.02
CA GLY A 83 -11.46 1.29 4.40
C GLY A 83 -10.25 0.38 4.64
N TYR A 84 -9.22 0.87 5.33
CA TYR A 84 -8.05 0.11 5.73
C TYR A 84 -7.92 0.01 7.24
N ARG A 85 -7.07 -0.93 7.65
CA ARG A 85 -6.67 -1.17 9.02
C ARG A 85 -5.20 -1.59 9.04
N ALA A 86 -4.43 -1.11 10.01
CA ALA A 86 -3.01 -1.44 10.17
C ALA A 86 -2.75 -2.28 11.41
N LEU A 87 -2.10 -3.44 11.24
CA LEU A 87 -1.51 -4.23 12.33
C LEU A 87 -0.06 -3.78 12.49
N ALA A 88 0.37 -3.48 13.71
CA ALA A 88 1.78 -3.22 14.00
C ALA A 88 2.26 -4.16 15.10
N CYS A 89 3.47 -4.69 14.94
CA CYS A 89 4.10 -5.59 15.89
C CYS A 89 5.52 -5.14 16.23
N ASP A 90 5.94 -5.40 17.47
CA ASP A 90 7.28 -5.04 17.96
C ASP A 90 8.40 -5.96 17.46
N ASN A 91 8.06 -7.14 16.91
CA ASN A 91 9.02 -8.02 16.26
C ASN A 91 8.68 -8.24 14.79
N GLY A 92 9.74 -8.30 13.98
CA GLY A 92 9.69 -8.60 12.56
C GLY A 92 9.72 -10.09 12.26
N GLY A 93 9.75 -10.41 10.96
CA GLY A 93 9.95 -11.75 10.41
C GLY A 93 11.43 -12.12 10.27
N SER A 94 12.30 -11.70 11.21
CA SER A 94 13.69 -12.16 11.27
C SER A 94 13.75 -13.69 11.50
N GLU A 95 14.88 -14.33 11.19
CA GLU A 95 15.02 -15.77 10.93
C GLU A 95 14.52 -16.73 12.04
N GLY A 96 14.26 -16.25 13.26
CA GLY A 96 13.61 -17.02 14.33
C GLY A 96 12.07 -16.93 14.37
N ASN A 97 11.47 -15.88 13.79
CA ASN A 97 10.06 -15.55 13.93
C ASN A 97 9.17 -15.94 12.74
N VAL A 98 9.76 -16.29 11.60
CA VAL A 98 9.01 -16.81 10.44
C VAL A 98 8.58 -18.26 10.71
N ASN A 99 7.29 -18.54 10.56
CA ASN A 99 6.67 -19.87 10.71
C ASN A 99 6.80 -20.52 12.11
N LYS A 100 7.51 -19.93 13.08
CA LYS A 100 7.80 -20.56 14.39
C LYS A 100 7.74 -19.61 15.60
N GLY A 101 8.22 -18.37 15.49
CA GLY A 101 8.24 -17.43 16.62
C GLY A 101 6.97 -16.60 16.77
N SER A 102 6.95 -15.77 17.81
CA SER A 102 5.94 -14.74 18.04
C SER A 102 6.41 -13.44 17.41
N LEU A 103 5.49 -12.65 16.85
CA LEU A 103 5.75 -11.26 16.47
C LEU A 103 5.74 -10.29 17.67
N GLY A 104 5.75 -10.83 18.90
CA GLY A 104 5.74 -10.10 20.16
C GLY A 104 4.44 -9.31 20.37
N THR A 105 4.54 -8.10 20.90
CA THR A 105 3.36 -7.26 21.15
C THR A 105 2.80 -6.79 19.82
N CYS A 106 1.53 -7.07 19.57
CA CYS A 106 0.86 -6.66 18.34
C CYS A 106 -0.46 -5.93 18.63
N ARG A 107 -0.71 -4.87 17.85
CA ARG A 107 -1.89 -4.00 17.99
C ARG A 107 -2.48 -3.64 16.64
N TYR A 108 -3.78 -3.39 16.62
CA TYR A 108 -4.46 -2.77 15.48
C TYR A 108 -4.71 -1.28 15.63
N TYR A 109 -4.70 -0.63 14.47
CA TYR A 109 -5.10 0.75 14.25
C TYR A 109 -6.16 0.77 13.16
N ASP A 110 -7.38 1.16 13.52
CA ASP A 110 -8.45 1.42 12.56
C ASP A 110 -8.17 2.69 11.74
N ALA A 111 -8.98 2.93 10.71
CA ALA A 111 -8.92 4.16 9.93
C ALA A 111 -8.95 5.41 10.84
N GLY A 112 -8.05 6.36 10.58
CA GLY A 112 -7.95 7.59 11.34
C GLY A 112 -6.52 8.05 11.58
N LEU A 113 -6.43 9.07 12.44
CA LEU A 113 -5.20 9.70 12.87
C LEU A 113 -4.78 9.13 14.23
N HIS A 114 -3.60 8.52 14.27
CA HIS A 114 -2.99 7.98 15.47
C HIS A 114 -1.72 8.78 15.77
N GLU A 115 -1.88 9.89 16.49
CA GLU A 115 -0.80 10.81 16.86
C GLU A 115 0.31 10.14 17.68
N PHE A 116 -0.01 9.00 18.28
CA PHE A 116 0.90 8.16 19.05
C PHE A 116 0.49 6.68 18.98
N VAL A 117 1.44 5.80 18.65
CA VAL A 117 1.21 4.34 18.59
C VAL A 117 1.06 3.68 19.97
N GLY A 118 1.39 4.39 21.04
CA GLY A 118 1.33 3.87 22.41
C GLY A 118 2.69 3.39 22.92
N GLY A 119 2.88 3.41 24.24
CA GLY A 119 4.19 3.18 24.86
C GLY A 119 4.81 1.80 24.60
N GLU A 120 3.99 0.77 24.37
CA GLU A 120 4.48 -0.58 24.09
C GLU A 120 5.08 -0.72 22.68
N LEU A 121 4.65 0.10 21.72
CA LEU A 121 5.05 0.01 20.31
C LEU A 121 5.88 1.19 19.83
N ASN A 122 5.90 2.29 20.58
CA ASN A 122 6.69 3.47 20.23
C ASN A 122 8.17 3.12 20.08
N ASP A 123 8.74 3.45 18.92
CA ASP A 123 10.14 3.16 18.59
C ASP A 123 10.50 1.67 18.73
N LYS A 124 9.53 0.79 18.45
CA LYS A 124 9.70 -0.67 18.53
C LYS A 124 9.06 -1.42 17.37
N ILE A 125 8.28 -0.75 16.50
CA ILE A 125 7.58 -1.44 15.42
C ILE A 125 8.59 -1.96 14.39
N SER A 126 8.59 -3.28 14.25
CA SER A 126 9.43 -4.03 13.30
C SER A 126 8.61 -4.68 12.17
N LEU A 127 7.28 -4.76 12.30
CA LEU A 127 6.39 -5.26 11.26
C LEU A 127 5.09 -4.44 11.18
N LEU A 128 4.69 -4.13 9.96
CA LEU A 128 3.39 -3.55 9.63
C LEU A 128 2.62 -4.48 8.69
N ALA A 129 1.35 -4.74 8.95
CA ALA A 129 0.45 -5.31 7.95
C ALA A 129 -0.71 -4.35 7.68
N VAL A 130 -0.84 -3.93 6.42
CA VAL A 130 -1.87 -3.01 5.95
C VAL A 130 -2.94 -3.81 5.23
N MET A 131 -4.15 -3.81 5.79
CA MET A 131 -5.24 -4.63 5.33
C MET A 131 -6.37 -3.76 4.81
N GLY A 132 -6.77 -4.02 3.56
CA GLY A 132 -8.06 -3.59 3.05
C GLY A 132 -9.16 -4.58 3.42
N LYS A 133 -10.32 -4.38 2.80
CA LYS A 133 -11.44 -5.32 2.88
C LYS A 133 -11.05 -6.71 2.36
N PRO A 134 -11.66 -7.79 2.89
CA PRO A 134 -11.54 -9.13 2.32
C PRO A 134 -11.77 -9.15 0.81
N VAL A 135 -10.80 -9.64 0.05
CA VAL A 135 -10.93 -9.93 -1.38
C VAL A 135 -11.14 -11.43 -1.55
N LYS A 136 -12.02 -11.83 -2.47
CA LYS A 136 -12.17 -13.24 -2.84
C LYS A 136 -10.93 -13.70 -3.62
N GLY A 137 -10.42 -14.89 -3.32
CA GLY A 137 -9.29 -15.46 -4.03
C GLY A 137 -8.68 -16.64 -3.28
N ALA A 138 -7.57 -17.16 -3.81
CA ALA A 138 -6.79 -18.25 -3.22
C ALA A 138 -5.33 -17.81 -2.98
N ALA A 139 -5.17 -16.63 -2.38
CA ALA A 139 -3.86 -16.17 -1.90
C ALA A 139 -3.36 -17.07 -0.76
N VAL A 140 -4.28 -17.55 0.07
CA VAL A 140 -4.04 -18.51 1.14
C VAL A 140 -5.19 -19.51 1.14
N THR A 141 -4.89 -20.78 1.34
CA THR A 141 -5.91 -21.77 1.72
C THR A 141 -5.65 -22.20 3.16
N ALA A 142 -6.60 -21.89 4.04
CA ALA A 142 -6.56 -22.28 5.43
C ALA A 142 -7.31 -23.62 5.62
N PHE A 143 -6.78 -24.49 6.47
CA PHE A 143 -7.29 -25.84 6.69
C PHE A 143 -7.60 -26.08 8.18
N GLN A 144 -8.70 -26.78 8.43
CA GLN A 144 -9.16 -27.17 9.76
C GLN A 144 -8.22 -28.17 10.46
N ASP A 145 -7.47 -28.96 9.69
CA ASP A 145 -6.54 -29.95 10.22
C ASP A 145 -5.10 -29.72 9.74
N THR A 146 -4.15 -30.35 10.44
CA THR A 146 -2.75 -30.36 10.04
C THR A 146 -2.56 -31.10 8.73
N LYS A 147 -1.47 -30.83 8.00
CA LYS A 147 -1.13 -31.49 6.74
C LYS A 147 -2.22 -31.34 5.66
N PHE A 148 -2.91 -30.19 5.66
CA PHE A 148 -3.82 -29.76 4.60
C PHE A 148 -5.05 -30.67 4.43
N THR A 149 -5.56 -31.23 5.53
CA THR A 149 -6.77 -32.06 5.54
C THR A 149 -7.96 -31.33 6.18
N GLY A 150 -9.14 -31.94 6.13
CA GLY A 150 -10.37 -31.40 6.69
C GLY A 150 -10.99 -30.28 5.85
N THR A 151 -11.90 -29.51 6.46
CA THR A 151 -12.53 -28.34 5.81
C THR A 151 -11.46 -27.33 5.43
N SER A 152 -11.60 -26.72 4.25
CA SER A 152 -10.70 -25.67 3.78
C SER A 152 -11.44 -24.42 3.36
N LEU A 153 -10.78 -23.26 3.51
CA LEU A 153 -11.30 -21.97 3.10
C LEU A 153 -10.22 -21.24 2.29
N PRO A 154 -10.45 -20.96 1.00
CA PRO A 154 -9.60 -20.07 0.23
C PRO A 154 -9.87 -18.61 0.63
N LEU A 155 -8.79 -17.87 0.87
CA LEU A 155 -8.76 -16.47 1.25
C LEU A 155 -7.95 -15.70 0.21
N GLY A 156 -8.49 -14.57 -0.28
CA GLY A 156 -7.72 -13.61 -1.07
C GLY A 156 -6.88 -12.69 -0.19
N SER A 157 -6.50 -11.51 -0.70
CA SER A 157 -5.84 -10.48 0.11
C SER A 157 -6.81 -9.76 1.04
N GLY A 158 -6.28 -9.08 2.06
CA GLY A 158 -7.07 -8.31 3.03
C GLY A 158 -7.08 -8.93 4.42
N GLY A 159 -7.89 -8.37 5.32
CA GLY A 159 -8.02 -8.83 6.70
C GLY A 159 -9.27 -9.67 6.92
N PHE A 160 -9.10 -10.92 7.38
CA PHE A 160 -10.19 -11.86 7.66
C PHE A 160 -10.27 -12.10 9.16
N GLY A 161 -11.34 -11.64 9.79
CA GLY A 161 -11.59 -11.83 11.23
C GLY A 161 -12.72 -12.82 11.49
N GLN A 162 -12.63 -13.53 12.60
CA GLN A 162 -13.68 -14.39 13.13
C GLN A 162 -14.93 -13.59 13.50
N VAL A 163 -14.78 -12.42 14.12
CA VAL A 163 -15.94 -11.63 14.56
C VAL A 163 -16.65 -10.93 13.39
N ALA A 164 -15.91 -10.63 12.33
CA ALA A 164 -16.51 -10.24 11.04
C ALA A 164 -17.18 -11.42 10.31
N GLY A 165 -17.11 -12.64 10.87
CA GLY A 165 -17.70 -13.85 10.32
C GLY A 165 -16.97 -14.40 9.09
N ASN A 166 -15.82 -13.84 8.73
CA ASN A 166 -15.09 -14.20 7.50
C ASN A 166 -14.34 -15.53 7.63
N LEU A 167 -14.12 -16.00 8.86
CA LEU A 167 -13.53 -17.29 9.18
C LEU A 167 -14.57 -18.30 9.68
N SER A 168 -15.87 -18.00 9.59
CA SER A 168 -16.95 -18.79 10.21
C SER A 168 -17.02 -20.23 9.71
N THR A 169 -16.60 -20.51 8.48
CA THR A 169 -16.52 -21.88 7.93
C THR A 169 -15.37 -22.69 8.54
N LEU A 170 -14.35 -22.04 9.10
CA LEU A 170 -13.21 -22.67 9.76
C LEU A 170 -13.23 -22.52 11.29
N ALA A 171 -14.03 -21.64 11.87
CA ALA A 171 -14.09 -21.38 13.31
C ALA A 171 -12.69 -21.26 13.97
N ASP A 172 -12.56 -21.65 15.23
CA ASP A 172 -11.31 -21.77 16.01
C ASP A 172 -10.53 -23.02 15.59
N SER A 173 -10.30 -23.27 14.30
CA SER A 173 -9.70 -24.54 13.86
C SER A 173 -8.65 -24.44 12.76
N VAL A 174 -8.19 -23.25 12.39
CA VAL A 174 -7.06 -23.15 11.46
C VAL A 174 -5.84 -23.86 12.08
N LYS A 175 -5.38 -24.93 11.44
CA LYS A 175 -4.23 -25.74 11.87
C LYS A 175 -3.13 -25.86 10.83
N SER A 176 -3.42 -25.70 9.55
CA SER A 176 -2.40 -25.62 8.50
C SER A 176 -2.76 -24.64 7.40
N LEU A 177 -1.76 -24.16 6.66
CA LEU A 177 -1.90 -23.12 5.65
C LEU A 177 -1.13 -23.50 4.38
N LYS A 178 -1.73 -23.29 3.22
CA LYS A 178 -0.99 -23.17 1.95
C LYS A 178 -1.01 -21.71 1.54
N VAL A 179 0.17 -21.09 1.47
CA VAL A 179 0.31 -19.68 1.08
C VAL A 179 0.86 -19.63 -0.33
N THR A 180 0.16 -18.95 -1.24
CA THR A 180 0.60 -18.79 -2.62
C THR A 180 1.89 -17.97 -2.69
N ASP A 181 2.80 -18.31 -3.59
CA ASP A 181 4.08 -17.63 -3.73
C ASP A 181 3.93 -16.11 -3.94
N GLY A 182 4.79 -15.37 -3.24
CA GLY A 182 4.77 -13.92 -3.15
C GLY A 182 3.81 -13.35 -2.08
N TYR A 183 2.80 -14.10 -1.65
CA TYR A 183 1.92 -13.65 -0.57
C TYR A 183 2.56 -13.85 0.81
N ARG A 184 2.09 -13.05 1.76
CA ARG A 184 2.48 -13.12 3.16
C ARG A 184 1.26 -13.09 4.05
N VAL A 185 1.33 -13.77 5.18
CA VAL A 185 0.19 -13.93 6.08
C VAL A 185 0.63 -13.65 7.50
N VAL A 186 -0.06 -12.75 8.19
CA VAL A 186 0.04 -12.65 9.64
C VAL A 186 -1.22 -13.26 10.25
N THR A 187 -1.06 -14.24 11.12
CA THR A 187 -2.18 -14.81 11.89
C THR A 187 -2.06 -14.44 13.34
N CYS A 188 -3.16 -14.15 14.02
CA CYS A 188 -3.15 -13.82 15.45
C CYS A 188 -4.21 -14.59 16.25
N ASP A 189 -3.93 -14.79 17.53
CA ASP A 189 -4.80 -15.46 18.51
C ASP A 189 -6.13 -14.73 18.73
N HIS A 190 -6.14 -13.41 18.63
CA HIS A 190 -7.36 -12.63 18.77
C HIS A 190 -7.58 -11.76 17.55
N ASP A 191 -8.84 -11.60 17.14
CA ASP A 191 -9.25 -10.46 16.36
C ASP A 191 -9.98 -9.45 17.26
N ALA A 192 -9.92 -8.18 16.87
CA ALA A 192 -10.62 -7.14 17.63
C ALA A 192 -12.13 -7.40 17.59
N LYS A 193 -12.75 -7.59 18.75
CA LYS A 193 -14.21 -7.57 18.91
C LYS A 193 -14.74 -6.21 18.38
N PRO A 194 -15.72 -6.16 17.45
CA PRO A 194 -16.34 -4.94 16.98
C PRO A 194 -16.87 -4.13 18.16
N GLY A 195 -16.53 -2.84 18.19
CA GLY A 195 -16.95 -1.93 19.25
C GLY A 195 -16.12 -1.98 20.54
N THR A 196 -15.11 -2.86 20.63
CA THR A 196 -14.11 -2.81 21.71
C THR A 196 -12.73 -2.70 21.09
N ALA A 197 -11.97 -1.68 21.48
CA ALA A 197 -10.55 -1.60 21.18
C ALA A 197 -9.81 -2.68 22.00
N SER A 198 -9.96 -3.97 21.63
CA SER A 198 -9.00 -4.97 22.08
C SER A 198 -7.68 -4.64 21.40
N LEU A 199 -6.82 -3.92 22.12
CA LEU A 199 -5.52 -3.44 21.66
C LEU A 199 -4.47 -4.55 21.64
N ASP A 200 -4.77 -5.71 22.22
CA ASP A 200 -3.92 -6.89 22.30
C ASP A 200 -4.47 -7.98 21.38
N LEU A 201 -3.65 -8.40 20.42
CA LEU A 201 -3.97 -9.46 19.46
C LEU A 201 -3.52 -10.84 19.92
N GLY A 202 -3.00 -10.94 21.15
CA GLY A 202 -2.35 -12.14 21.63
C GLY A 202 -1.14 -12.48 20.78
N LYS A 203 -0.86 -13.77 20.64
CA LYS A 203 0.27 -14.20 19.83
C LYS A 203 -0.03 -14.02 18.35
N CYS A 204 0.88 -13.36 17.64
CA CYS A 204 0.86 -13.29 16.18
C CYS A 204 2.05 -14.01 15.57
N ARG A 205 1.90 -14.51 14.33
CA ARG A 205 2.93 -15.23 13.57
C ARG A 205 2.88 -14.87 12.09
N LEU A 206 4.06 -14.69 11.48
CA LEU A 206 4.21 -14.44 10.05
C LEU A 206 4.50 -15.74 9.29
N PHE A 207 3.76 -15.95 8.20
CA PHE A 207 3.97 -17.00 7.21
C PHE A 207 4.26 -16.40 5.83
N ARG A 208 5.10 -17.08 5.04
CA ARG A 208 5.45 -16.72 3.65
C ARG A 208 4.93 -17.77 2.67
N GLY A 209 5.07 -17.53 1.37
CA GLY A 209 4.75 -18.51 0.32
C GLY A 209 5.29 -19.91 0.64
N GLY A 210 4.48 -20.93 0.36
CA GLY A 210 4.78 -22.32 0.63
C GLY A 210 3.71 -23.06 1.43
N GLU A 211 4.02 -24.33 1.70
CA GLU A 211 3.16 -25.25 2.44
C GLU A 211 3.56 -25.31 3.92
N HIS A 212 2.65 -24.94 4.82
CA HIS A 212 2.85 -24.95 6.27
C HIS A 212 1.97 -26.01 6.91
N ALA A 213 2.51 -27.21 7.07
CA ALA A 213 1.77 -28.39 7.54
C ALA A 213 1.19 -28.25 8.96
N THR A 214 1.68 -27.30 9.74
CA THR A 214 1.10 -26.84 11.00
C THR A 214 1.30 -25.33 11.12
N VAL A 215 0.35 -24.64 11.75
CA VAL A 215 0.51 -23.24 12.19
C VAL A 215 1.27 -23.13 13.51
N GLY A 216 1.64 -24.25 14.13
CA GLY A 216 2.28 -24.38 15.45
C GLY A 216 1.27 -24.69 16.55
N SER A 217 1.58 -25.66 17.42
CA SER A 217 0.68 -26.16 18.47
C SER A 217 0.19 -25.10 19.46
N ASP A 218 0.93 -24.01 19.57
CA ASP A 218 0.62 -22.86 20.39
C ASP A 218 -0.44 -21.93 19.79
N MET A 219 -0.59 -21.92 18.46
CA MET A 219 -1.56 -21.14 17.68
C MET A 219 -2.74 -22.00 17.18
N GLU A 220 -2.58 -23.33 17.12
CA GLU A 220 -3.63 -24.24 16.69
C GLU A 220 -4.90 -24.01 17.50
N LYS A 221 -6.02 -23.82 16.79
CA LYS A 221 -7.35 -23.50 17.35
C LYS A 221 -7.48 -22.17 18.08
N LYS A 222 -6.54 -21.25 17.86
CA LYS A 222 -6.61 -19.90 18.43
C LYS A 222 -6.67 -18.82 17.37
N ILE A 223 -6.45 -19.14 16.10
CA ILE A 223 -6.41 -18.11 15.05
C ILE A 223 -7.80 -17.51 14.85
N SER A 224 -7.99 -16.29 15.34
CA SER A 224 -9.20 -15.48 15.12
C SER A 224 -8.99 -14.42 14.03
N LEU A 225 -7.75 -14.20 13.60
CA LEU A 225 -7.41 -13.24 12.57
C LEU A 225 -6.42 -13.80 11.56
N VAL A 226 -6.69 -13.55 10.27
CA VAL A 226 -5.77 -13.81 9.16
C VAL A 226 -5.62 -12.54 8.33
N ALA A 227 -4.45 -11.92 8.37
CA ALA A 227 -4.08 -10.76 7.57
C ALA A 227 -3.25 -11.20 6.36
N VAL A 228 -3.81 -11.11 5.16
CA VAL A 228 -3.17 -11.57 3.92
C VAL A 228 -2.65 -10.38 3.11
N GLY A 229 -1.32 -10.24 3.06
CA GLY A 229 -0.61 -9.26 2.25
C GLY A 229 -0.32 -9.78 0.84
N ALA A 230 -0.79 -9.04 -0.16
CA ALA A 230 -0.45 -9.23 -1.56
C ALA A 230 0.94 -8.66 -1.90
N PRO A 231 1.66 -9.23 -2.89
CA PRO A 231 2.75 -8.51 -3.55
C PRO A 231 2.29 -7.17 -4.12
N PRO A 232 3.14 -6.13 -4.12
CA PRO A 232 2.85 -4.83 -4.72
C PRO A 232 2.43 -4.92 -6.19
N LEU A 233 3.18 -5.71 -6.97
CA LEU A 233 2.88 -5.99 -8.36
C LEU A 233 3.12 -7.47 -8.66
N ILE A 234 2.20 -8.06 -9.44
CA ILE A 234 2.39 -9.35 -10.11
C ILE A 234 2.31 -9.09 -11.61
N ALA A 235 3.32 -9.52 -12.36
CA ALA A 235 3.26 -9.53 -13.82
C ALA A 235 3.27 -10.98 -14.33
N THR A 236 2.57 -11.23 -15.44
CA THR A 236 2.60 -12.54 -16.08
C THR A 236 2.80 -12.46 -17.59
N SER A 237 3.34 -13.55 -18.16
CA SER A 237 3.73 -13.60 -19.56
C SER A 237 2.55 -13.70 -20.51
N ASP A 238 1.42 -14.19 -20.01
CA ASP A 238 0.22 -14.39 -20.81
C ASP A 238 -0.91 -13.49 -20.29
N ALA A 239 -1.94 -13.33 -21.11
CA ALA A 239 -3.15 -12.59 -20.74
C ALA A 239 -3.89 -13.24 -19.55
N ASN A 240 -4.76 -12.46 -18.89
CA ASN A 240 -5.62 -12.92 -17.80
C ASN A 240 -4.87 -13.59 -16.63
N MET A 241 -3.71 -13.04 -16.25
CA MET A 241 -2.86 -13.53 -15.16
C MET A 241 -2.33 -14.97 -15.36
N GLY A 242 -2.22 -15.42 -16.62
CA GLY A 242 -1.67 -16.74 -16.99
C GLY A 242 -0.18 -16.70 -17.36
N GLY A 243 0.42 -17.88 -17.55
CA GLY A 243 1.82 -18.02 -17.99
C GLY A 243 2.85 -17.94 -16.86
N LEU A 244 4.08 -17.58 -17.22
CA LEU A 244 5.15 -17.33 -16.25
C LEU A 244 4.79 -16.13 -15.38
N ARG A 245 5.12 -16.20 -14.09
CA ARG A 245 4.70 -15.21 -13.10
C ARG A 245 5.90 -14.66 -12.33
N GLN A 246 5.94 -13.35 -12.18
CA GLN A 246 6.93 -12.67 -11.36
C GLN A 246 6.26 -11.63 -10.44
N THR A 247 6.79 -11.49 -9.23
CA THR A 247 6.35 -10.48 -8.27
C THR A 247 7.40 -9.40 -8.11
N PHE A 248 6.97 -8.14 -8.02
CA PHE A 248 7.88 -7.00 -7.88
C PHE A 248 7.60 -6.25 -6.58
N ASN A 249 8.68 -5.99 -5.86
CA ASN A 249 8.71 -5.10 -4.70
C ASN A 249 8.87 -3.63 -5.15
N PRO A 250 8.76 -2.66 -4.24
CA PRO A 250 8.96 -1.25 -4.59
C PRO A 250 10.35 -1.04 -5.18
N GLY A 251 10.45 -0.23 -6.24
CA GLY A 251 11.70 -0.07 -6.98
C GLY A 251 11.50 0.28 -8.45
N VAL A 252 12.60 0.51 -9.15
CA VAL A 252 12.65 0.52 -10.62
C VAL A 252 13.25 -0.81 -11.08
N HIS A 253 12.51 -1.55 -11.90
CA HIS A 253 12.91 -2.84 -12.46
C HIS A 253 13.02 -2.73 -13.97
N THR A 254 14.13 -3.23 -14.53
CA THR A 254 14.45 -3.11 -15.95
C THR A 254 14.89 -4.41 -16.59
N GLY A 255 14.55 -4.60 -17.86
CA GLY A 255 14.99 -5.71 -18.70
C GLY A 255 16.52 -5.78 -18.85
N LEU A 256 17.18 -4.64 -19.03
CA LEU A 256 18.62 -4.49 -19.20
C LEU A 256 19.40 -4.98 -17.98
N ALA A 257 18.84 -4.79 -16.78
CA ALA A 257 19.39 -5.29 -15.54
C ALA A 257 19.00 -6.77 -15.26
N ASN A 258 18.30 -7.42 -16.20
CA ASN A 258 17.76 -8.76 -16.08
C ASN A 258 16.79 -8.92 -14.88
N GLU A 259 16.15 -7.83 -14.47
CA GLU A 259 15.23 -7.82 -13.32
C GLU A 259 13.84 -8.34 -13.70
N LEU A 260 13.56 -8.51 -14.99
CA LEU A 260 12.33 -9.11 -15.53
C LEU A 260 12.51 -10.60 -15.90
N ALA A 261 13.60 -11.24 -15.47
CA ALA A 261 14.03 -12.55 -16.00
C ALA A 261 12.99 -13.68 -15.92
N THR A 262 12.12 -13.69 -14.89
CA THR A 262 11.15 -14.77 -14.72
C THR A 262 9.97 -14.63 -15.67
N VAL A 263 9.43 -13.43 -15.82
CA VAL A 263 8.33 -13.18 -16.77
C VAL A 263 8.84 -12.97 -18.20
N GLY A 264 10.07 -12.50 -18.34
CA GLY A 264 10.74 -12.16 -19.60
C GLY A 264 10.65 -10.67 -19.94
N ASN A 265 11.74 -10.09 -20.45
CA ASN A 265 11.70 -8.77 -21.06
C ASN A 265 10.82 -8.80 -22.31
N ASP A 266 9.96 -7.80 -22.51
CA ASP A 266 9.03 -7.75 -23.66
C ASP A 266 8.15 -9.02 -23.76
N LYS A 267 7.70 -9.50 -22.59
CA LYS A 267 6.78 -10.64 -22.47
C LYS A 267 5.60 -10.39 -21.56
N ILE A 268 5.51 -9.25 -20.89
CA ILE A 268 4.43 -8.99 -19.95
C ILE A 268 3.12 -8.75 -20.73
N SER A 269 2.13 -9.61 -20.50
CA SER A 269 0.80 -9.54 -21.12
C SER A 269 -0.34 -9.31 -20.12
N SER A 270 -0.09 -9.44 -18.81
CA SER A 270 -1.02 -8.96 -17.79
C SER A 270 -0.36 -8.60 -16.46
N LEU A 271 -1.05 -7.74 -15.70
CA LEU A 271 -0.58 -7.17 -14.45
C LEU A 271 -1.67 -7.25 -13.38
N ARG A 272 -1.29 -7.51 -12.13
CA ARG A 272 -2.11 -7.22 -10.95
C ARG A 272 -1.35 -6.28 -10.03
N VAL A 273 -1.86 -5.07 -9.88
CA VAL A 273 -1.35 -4.04 -8.97
C VAL A 273 -2.13 -4.12 -7.67
N GLY A 274 -1.44 -4.23 -6.55
CA GLY A 274 -2.06 -4.29 -5.22
C GLY A 274 -2.74 -2.98 -4.83
N ASP A 275 -3.67 -3.06 -3.87
CA ASP A 275 -4.35 -1.88 -3.35
C ASP A 275 -3.37 -0.86 -2.77
N GLY A 276 -3.55 0.42 -3.13
CA GLY A 276 -2.64 1.50 -2.73
C GLY A 276 -1.28 1.51 -3.42
N TRP A 277 -1.05 0.62 -4.38
CA TRP A 277 0.15 0.65 -5.23
C TRP A 277 -0.16 1.32 -6.57
N ARG A 278 0.87 1.95 -7.12
CA ARG A 278 0.90 2.51 -8.46
C ARG A 278 2.12 1.99 -9.20
N VAL A 279 1.95 1.75 -10.49
CA VAL A 279 2.99 1.24 -11.37
C VAL A 279 3.09 2.12 -12.60
N VAL A 280 4.30 2.56 -12.96
CA VAL A 280 4.58 3.09 -14.29
C VAL A 280 5.25 1.98 -15.10
N GLY A 281 4.61 1.55 -16.19
CA GLY A 281 5.16 0.57 -17.12
C GLY A 281 5.51 1.23 -18.45
N CYS A 282 6.74 1.02 -18.93
CA CYS A 282 7.25 1.63 -20.16
C CYS A 282 7.87 0.61 -21.11
N ARG A 283 7.90 0.97 -22.40
CA ARG A 283 8.35 0.04 -23.45
C ARG A 283 9.85 -0.19 -23.52
N ASN A 284 10.62 0.85 -23.24
CA ASN A 284 12.07 0.79 -23.30
C ASN A 284 12.65 0.92 -21.89
N ASP A 285 13.92 0.59 -21.75
CA ASP A 285 14.70 0.68 -20.51
C ASP A 285 16.11 1.25 -20.74
N SER A 286 16.33 1.82 -21.92
CA SER A 286 17.62 2.38 -22.30
C SER A 286 17.94 3.62 -21.45
N THR A 287 19.19 3.71 -20.99
CA THR A 287 19.81 4.97 -20.59
C THR A 287 20.87 5.29 -21.63
N GLY A 288 20.78 6.46 -22.28
CA GLY A 288 21.84 6.93 -23.17
C GLY A 288 23.13 7.21 -22.40
N PRO A 289 24.25 7.52 -23.09
CA PRO A 289 25.56 7.77 -22.49
C PRO A 289 25.57 8.89 -21.44
N THR A 290 24.60 9.79 -21.50
CA THR A 290 24.42 10.93 -20.59
C THR A 290 23.62 10.59 -19.34
N GLY A 291 23.24 9.33 -19.13
CA GLY A 291 22.39 8.91 -18.02
C GLY A 291 20.92 9.34 -18.19
N GLN A 292 20.53 9.64 -19.43
CA GLN A 292 19.19 10.03 -19.87
C GLN A 292 18.77 9.11 -21.02
N GLY A 293 17.59 8.49 -20.97
CA GLY A 293 17.12 7.67 -22.09
C GLY A 293 15.61 7.70 -22.28
N ASP A 294 15.19 7.53 -23.52
CA ASP A 294 13.78 7.50 -23.94
C ASP A 294 13.16 6.15 -23.57
N LEU A 295 12.06 6.21 -22.81
CA LEU A 295 11.33 5.03 -22.35
C LEU A 295 10.21 4.59 -23.31
N GLY A 296 10.01 5.34 -24.41
CA GLY A 296 8.94 5.09 -25.36
C GLY A 296 7.56 5.27 -24.72
N LEU A 297 6.58 4.48 -25.20
CA LEU A 297 5.24 4.50 -24.63
C LEU A 297 5.27 4.06 -23.16
N CYS A 298 4.73 4.91 -22.29
CA CYS A 298 4.55 4.62 -20.87
C CYS A 298 3.07 4.75 -20.46
N ARG A 299 2.68 3.98 -19.46
CA ARG A 299 1.35 4.05 -18.84
C ARG A 299 1.46 3.93 -17.32
N MET A 300 0.60 4.66 -16.62
CA MET A 300 0.38 4.46 -15.19
C MET A 300 -0.78 3.49 -14.94
N PHE A 301 -0.57 2.56 -14.00
CA PHE A 301 -1.55 1.59 -13.51
C PHE A 301 -1.79 1.86 -12.03
N GLY A 302 -3.06 2.04 -11.63
CA GLY A 302 -3.46 2.00 -10.22
C GLY A 302 -3.75 0.58 -9.76
N ALA A 303 -4.31 0.42 -8.57
CA ALA A 303 -4.75 -0.89 -8.06
C ALA A 303 -5.71 -1.60 -9.04
N GLY A 304 -5.60 -2.93 -9.14
CA GLY A 304 -6.48 -3.77 -9.96
C GLY A 304 -5.73 -4.73 -10.88
N GLU A 305 -6.51 -5.49 -11.64
CA GLU A 305 -6.03 -6.40 -12.68
C GLU A 305 -6.16 -5.77 -14.06
N TYR A 306 -5.14 -5.96 -14.88
CA TYR A 306 -5.03 -5.40 -16.22
C TYR A 306 -4.61 -6.49 -17.20
N ASN A 307 -5.48 -6.79 -18.15
CA ASN A 307 -5.12 -7.56 -19.33
C ASN A 307 -4.57 -6.58 -20.39
N LEU A 308 -3.35 -6.84 -20.87
CA LEU A 308 -2.69 -6.00 -21.87
C LEU A 308 -2.91 -6.52 -23.29
N GLY A 309 -3.54 -7.69 -23.49
CA GLY A 309 -3.77 -8.26 -24.81
C GLY A 309 -4.41 -7.26 -25.79
N GLY A 310 -3.75 -7.05 -26.93
CA GLY A 310 -4.18 -6.07 -27.96
C GLY A 310 -3.87 -4.60 -27.63
N ASN A 311 -3.24 -4.30 -26.50
CA ASN A 311 -2.71 -2.98 -26.17
C ASN A 311 -1.28 -2.81 -26.72
N ALA A 312 -0.87 -1.55 -26.99
CA ALA A 312 0.47 -1.21 -27.43
C ALA A 312 1.60 -1.51 -26.41
N LEU A 313 1.26 -1.78 -25.14
CA LEU A 313 2.19 -2.25 -24.11
C LEU A 313 2.27 -3.78 -23.99
N ASN A 314 1.40 -4.53 -24.67
CA ASN A 314 1.46 -6.00 -24.63
C ASN A 314 2.80 -6.51 -25.15
N ASP A 315 3.43 -7.42 -24.42
CA ASP A 315 4.73 -8.00 -24.77
C ASP A 315 5.78 -6.94 -25.10
N GLY A 316 5.67 -5.79 -24.44
CA GLY A 316 6.52 -4.65 -24.76
C GLY A 316 7.01 -3.91 -23.56
N ILE A 317 6.70 -4.32 -22.32
CA ILE A 317 7.18 -3.64 -21.12
C ILE A 317 8.62 -4.08 -20.83
N SER A 318 9.53 -3.10 -20.78
CA SER A 318 10.93 -3.26 -20.37
C SER A 318 11.29 -2.52 -19.08
N THR A 319 10.50 -1.52 -18.66
CA THR A 319 10.69 -0.80 -17.39
C THR A 319 9.42 -0.83 -16.54
N LEU A 320 9.56 -1.12 -15.25
CA LEU A 320 8.51 -1.01 -14.24
C LEU A 320 8.98 -0.15 -13.06
N VAL A 321 8.25 0.91 -12.73
CA VAL A 321 8.44 1.66 -11.48
C VAL A 321 7.27 1.36 -10.55
N VAL A 322 7.54 0.75 -9.40
CA VAL A 322 6.50 0.29 -8.45
C VAL A 322 6.60 1.08 -7.15
N GLN A 323 5.54 1.81 -6.78
CA GLN A 323 5.52 2.67 -5.58
C GLN A 323 4.13 2.73 -4.93
N ALA A 324 4.07 2.81 -3.60
CA ALA A 324 2.80 3.00 -2.86
C ALA A 324 2.39 4.47 -2.76
N GLY A 325 3.37 5.35 -2.59
CA GLY A 325 3.13 6.78 -2.41
C GLY A 325 4.41 7.51 -2.01
N PRO A 326 4.34 8.84 -1.84
CA PRO A 326 5.48 9.64 -1.44
C PRO A 326 6.07 9.21 -0.10
N ALA A 327 7.39 9.21 -0.01
CA ALA A 327 8.17 9.04 1.21
C ALA A 327 9.16 10.20 1.37
N SER A 328 9.54 10.49 2.61
CA SER A 328 10.62 11.46 2.87
C SER A 328 11.92 11.00 2.22
N GLY A 329 12.75 11.92 1.76
CA GLY A 329 14.07 11.61 1.24
C GLY A 329 14.55 12.66 0.23
N ASN A 330 15.83 12.55 -0.14
CA ASN A 330 16.44 13.35 -1.18
C ASN A 330 17.00 12.39 -2.25
N LEU A 331 16.11 11.90 -3.10
CA LEU A 331 16.47 11.08 -4.26
C LEU A 331 16.51 11.90 -5.55
N LEU A 332 15.82 13.04 -5.59
CA LEU A 332 15.78 13.93 -6.74
C LEU A 332 15.62 15.38 -6.27
N ASN A 333 16.42 16.27 -6.85
CA ASN A 333 16.21 17.71 -6.76
C ASN A 333 15.88 18.23 -8.15
N VAL A 334 14.77 18.93 -8.32
CA VAL A 334 14.38 19.52 -9.61
C VAL A 334 14.32 21.04 -9.50
N TYR A 335 14.52 21.70 -10.63
CA TYR A 335 14.66 23.14 -10.74
C TYR A 335 13.84 23.67 -11.91
N ALA A 336 13.20 24.82 -11.70
CA ALA A 336 12.35 25.47 -12.69
C ALA A 336 13.15 26.00 -13.89
N ASP A 337 14.40 26.40 -13.65
CA ASP A 337 15.29 26.89 -14.69
C ASP A 337 16.43 25.91 -14.96
N ARG A 338 17.11 26.12 -16.10
CA ARG A 338 18.34 25.42 -16.44
C ARG A 338 19.47 25.72 -15.46
N ASP A 339 20.45 24.83 -15.43
CA ASP A 339 21.66 24.98 -14.63
C ASP A 339 21.40 25.14 -13.12
N PHE A 340 20.35 24.46 -12.62
CA PHE A 340 19.96 24.39 -11.21
C PHE A 340 19.53 25.73 -10.60
N LYS A 341 18.78 26.53 -11.37
CA LYS A 341 18.28 27.85 -10.97
C LYS A 341 16.77 27.88 -10.83
N GLY A 342 16.24 28.99 -10.32
CA GLY A 342 14.81 29.21 -10.17
C GLY A 342 14.23 28.51 -8.94
N ALA A 343 12.91 28.31 -8.95
CA ALA A 343 12.24 27.53 -7.92
C ALA A 343 12.79 26.09 -7.89
N ALA A 344 12.84 25.49 -6.71
CA ALA A 344 13.39 24.15 -6.54
C ALA A 344 12.50 23.30 -5.61
N ALA A 345 12.50 21.99 -5.85
CA ALA A 345 11.81 21.01 -5.04
C ALA A 345 12.69 19.75 -4.86
N THR A 346 12.57 19.11 -3.71
CA THR A 346 13.26 17.85 -3.38
C THR A 346 12.23 16.75 -3.17
N PHE A 347 12.47 15.60 -3.78
CA PHE A 347 11.57 14.44 -3.72
C PHE A 347 12.29 13.21 -3.18
N GLY A 348 11.61 12.47 -2.31
CA GLY A 348 11.97 11.10 -1.93
C GLY A 348 11.24 10.08 -2.81
N PRO A 349 11.33 8.77 -2.50
CA PRO A 349 10.61 7.73 -3.24
C PRO A 349 9.12 8.04 -3.40
N GLY A 350 8.54 7.70 -4.54
CA GLY A 350 7.10 7.90 -4.78
C GLY A 350 6.76 8.17 -6.25
N ILE A 351 5.45 8.35 -6.50
CA ILE A 351 4.93 8.83 -7.78
C ILE A 351 4.19 10.14 -7.49
N TYR A 352 4.65 11.22 -8.10
CA TYR A 352 4.18 12.60 -7.95
C TYR A 352 3.54 13.02 -9.26
N THR A 353 2.34 13.59 -9.19
CA THR A 353 1.61 14.11 -10.36
C THR A 353 1.65 15.64 -10.37
N ALA A 354 1.02 16.29 -11.35
CA ALA A 354 1.11 17.73 -11.57
C ALA A 354 0.91 18.58 -10.30
N GLY A 355 -0.10 18.20 -9.49
CA GLY A 355 -0.43 18.88 -8.23
C GLY A 355 0.60 18.73 -7.12
N ASP A 356 1.49 17.74 -7.21
CA ASP A 356 2.53 17.47 -6.20
C ASP A 356 3.86 18.20 -6.50
N LEU A 357 3.99 18.83 -7.67
CA LEU A 357 5.27 19.41 -8.15
C LEU A 357 5.59 20.80 -7.58
N ALA A 358 4.75 21.32 -6.68
CA ALA A 358 5.03 22.57 -5.99
C ALA A 358 6.32 22.46 -5.12
N PRO A 359 7.11 23.54 -4.99
CA PRO A 359 6.88 24.88 -5.54
C PRO A 359 7.36 25.09 -6.98
N VAL A 360 7.99 24.09 -7.63
CA VAL A 360 8.48 24.22 -9.02
C VAL A 360 7.31 24.39 -9.99
N GLY A 361 6.24 23.63 -9.78
CA GLY A 361 5.01 23.71 -10.55
C GLY A 361 4.95 22.68 -11.69
N ASN A 362 3.74 22.50 -12.21
CA ASN A 362 3.51 21.68 -13.40
C ASN A 362 4.17 22.30 -14.62
N ASP A 363 4.69 21.48 -15.53
CA ASP A 363 5.25 21.93 -16.80
C ASP A 363 6.33 23.01 -16.64
N ALA A 364 7.14 22.89 -15.59
CA ALA A 364 8.15 23.90 -15.26
C ALA A 364 9.55 23.33 -15.03
N VAL A 365 9.73 22.01 -14.98
CA VAL A 365 11.05 21.43 -14.71
C VAL A 365 11.98 21.60 -15.93
N SER A 366 13.12 22.23 -15.70
CA SER A 366 14.15 22.49 -16.73
C SER A 366 15.49 21.80 -16.43
N SER A 367 15.85 21.58 -15.16
CA SER A 367 17.07 20.86 -14.77
C SER A 367 16.88 20.06 -13.48
N LEU A 368 17.73 19.04 -13.26
CA LEU A 368 17.61 18.16 -12.10
C LEU A 368 18.94 17.57 -11.64
N ARG A 369 18.99 17.18 -10.36
CA ARG A 369 20.10 16.42 -9.77
C ARG A 369 19.59 15.14 -9.14
N VAL A 370 20.26 14.04 -9.46
CA VAL A 370 20.04 12.74 -8.83
C VAL A 370 21.27 12.44 -7.95
N PRO A 371 21.25 12.80 -6.65
CA PRO A 371 22.46 12.84 -5.82
C PRO A 371 23.00 11.45 -5.41
N GLY A 372 22.15 10.42 -5.46
CA GLY A 372 22.45 9.10 -4.91
C GLY A 372 22.05 7.95 -5.82
N VAL A 373 21.51 6.88 -5.24
CA VAL A 373 21.07 5.68 -5.98
C VAL A 373 19.75 5.88 -6.75
N GLY A 374 19.10 7.03 -6.57
CA GLY A 374 17.80 7.31 -7.17
C GLY A 374 17.74 7.06 -8.68
N ARG A 375 16.61 6.51 -9.12
CA ARG A 375 16.22 6.38 -10.52
C ARG A 375 14.90 7.10 -10.70
N ALA A 376 14.90 8.16 -11.52
CA ALA A 376 13.76 9.03 -11.74
C ALA A 376 13.21 8.86 -13.16
N VAL A 377 11.94 8.53 -13.28
CA VAL A 377 11.20 8.59 -14.55
C VAL A 377 10.39 9.88 -14.56
N LEU A 378 10.69 10.77 -15.50
CA LEU A 378 9.92 11.99 -15.74
C LEU A 378 9.08 11.82 -17.00
N CYS A 379 7.83 12.25 -16.95
CA CYS A 379 6.90 12.20 -18.08
C CYS A 379 6.20 13.54 -18.28
N ASP A 380 5.83 13.85 -19.53
CA ASP A 380 5.14 15.10 -19.88
C ASP A 380 3.62 15.08 -19.67
N ASN A 381 3.07 13.93 -19.29
CA ASN A 381 1.69 13.78 -18.89
C ASN A 381 1.58 12.87 -17.66
N ASP A 382 0.60 13.13 -16.79
CA ASP A 382 0.41 12.44 -15.50
C ASP A 382 -0.85 11.56 -15.45
N SER A 383 -1.60 11.51 -16.54
CA SER A 383 -2.89 10.83 -16.60
C SER A 383 -3.11 10.07 -17.90
N GLY A 384 -4.01 9.08 -17.85
CA GLY A 384 -4.45 8.32 -19.01
C GLY A 384 -3.58 7.13 -19.40
N GLN A 385 -3.81 6.63 -20.61
CA GLN A 385 -3.18 5.41 -21.15
C GLN A 385 -1.79 5.65 -21.73
N ASN A 386 -1.43 6.92 -21.95
CA ASN A 386 -0.16 7.36 -22.50
C ASN A 386 0.33 8.54 -21.67
N LEU A 387 1.45 8.36 -20.98
CA LEU A 387 2.12 9.41 -20.20
C LEU A 387 2.97 10.35 -21.08
N GLY A 388 2.83 10.23 -22.40
CA GLY A 388 3.51 11.02 -23.42
C GLY A 388 5.01 10.73 -23.45
N THR A 389 5.83 11.76 -23.62
CA THR A 389 7.29 11.57 -23.62
C THR A 389 7.77 11.30 -22.20
N CYS A 390 8.48 10.19 -22.02
CA CYS A 390 9.05 9.80 -20.73
C CYS A 390 10.54 9.50 -20.84
N ARG A 391 11.31 9.94 -19.83
CA ARG A 391 12.74 9.67 -19.74
C ARG A 391 13.16 9.13 -18.39
N LEU A 392 14.10 8.19 -18.40
CA LEU A 392 14.80 7.73 -17.21
C LEU A 392 16.05 8.56 -16.97
N PHE A 393 16.16 9.11 -15.76
CA PHE A 393 17.31 9.81 -15.23
C PHE A 393 17.92 9.02 -14.08
N VAL A 394 19.23 8.79 -14.15
CA VAL A 394 20.01 8.13 -13.10
C VAL A 394 20.98 9.12 -12.46
N LYS A 395 21.74 8.64 -11.46
CA LYS A 395 22.75 9.40 -10.71
C LYS A 395 23.62 10.28 -11.62
N SER A 396 23.32 11.58 -11.64
CA SER A 396 24.11 12.60 -12.32
C SER A 396 23.53 13.99 -12.03
N ASP A 397 24.29 14.99 -12.44
CA ASP A 397 23.85 16.38 -12.59
C ASP A 397 23.35 16.59 -14.03
N HIS A 398 22.05 16.81 -14.18
CA HIS A 398 21.39 17.02 -15.47
C HIS A 398 21.04 18.51 -15.61
N LEU A 399 21.98 19.28 -16.17
CA LEU A 399 21.86 20.73 -16.38
C LEU A 399 20.67 21.14 -17.27
N PHE A 400 20.13 20.19 -18.03
CA PHE A 400 18.98 20.34 -18.89
C PHE A 400 18.27 18.99 -19.04
N VAL A 401 16.95 18.97 -18.87
CA VAL A 401 16.15 17.73 -18.98
C VAL A 401 15.91 17.24 -20.42
N GLY A 402 16.32 18.02 -21.43
CA GLY A 402 16.07 17.77 -22.85
C GLY A 402 14.91 18.61 -23.38
N GLY A 403 14.95 18.99 -24.66
CA GLY A 403 13.95 19.90 -25.26
C GLY A 403 12.54 19.30 -25.38
N ASP A 404 12.43 17.99 -25.29
CA ASP A 404 11.17 17.24 -25.26
C ASP A 404 10.50 17.25 -23.88
N LEU A 405 11.25 17.39 -22.78
CA LEU A 405 10.72 17.47 -21.41
C LEU A 405 10.83 18.85 -20.74
N ASN A 406 11.63 19.77 -21.29
CA ASN A 406 11.81 21.11 -20.73
C ASN A 406 10.47 21.84 -20.66
N ASP A 407 10.13 22.32 -19.46
CA ASP A 407 8.87 23.02 -19.17
C ASP A 407 7.63 22.21 -19.58
N LYS A 408 7.70 20.89 -19.40
CA LYS A 408 6.63 19.95 -19.75
C LYS A 408 6.42 18.83 -18.74
N THR A 409 7.28 18.70 -17.73
CA THR A 409 7.18 17.59 -16.77
C THR A 409 5.91 17.71 -15.94
N SER A 410 5.05 16.70 -16.03
CA SER A 410 3.80 16.58 -15.26
C SER A 410 3.82 15.39 -14.28
N LEU A 411 4.68 14.40 -14.49
CA LEU A 411 4.82 13.25 -13.59
C LEU A 411 6.27 12.93 -13.27
N ILE A 412 6.53 12.62 -12.00
CA ILE A 412 7.82 12.11 -11.49
C ILE A 412 7.55 10.79 -10.78
N ALA A 413 8.15 9.70 -11.26
CA ALA A 413 8.17 8.41 -10.58
C ALA A 413 9.60 8.10 -10.13
N LEU A 414 9.80 7.90 -8.83
CA LEU A 414 11.12 7.85 -8.20
C LEU A 414 11.23 6.65 -7.26
N ALA A 415 12.31 5.89 -7.41
CA ALA A 415 12.71 4.86 -6.47
C ALA A 415 14.23 4.84 -6.26
N PRO A 416 14.71 4.23 -5.16
CA PRO A 416 16.13 3.94 -4.96
C PRO A 416 16.69 2.94 -5.99
#